data_AF-V5ICA8-F1
#
_entry.id   AF-V5ICA8-F1
#
_cell.length_a   1.000
_cell.length_b   1.000
_cell.length_c   1.000
_cell.angle_alpha   90.00
_cell.angle_beta   90.00
_cell.angle_gamma   90.00
#
_symmetry.space_group_name_H-M   'P 1'
#
loop_
_entity.id
_entity.type
_entity.pdbx_description
1 polymer ?
#
loop_
_entity_poly.entity_id
_entity_poly.type
_entity_poly.pdbx_seq_one_letter_code
_entity_poly.pdbx_strand_id
1 'polypeptide(L)'
;MARWGFCGIQGALLSHFLRNPICLSSVVVAGCPYSKEALLRAIHWRLPAVLRAPEPPELHYSSLVFTHSKQMTSGHPVIPCASSIVSVGRRKNGLYIGVNGYKQGVTRKNIERPVARLPVCRRELFLQFHELKQQLSDDQLPASLRGQDLQSYAEFKLGAHDYQKSRLEFHKLMSGWTTKSPDLQSFAIQEV
;
A
#
# COMPACT_ATOMS: atom_id res chain seq x y z
N MET A 1 -5.12 -5.49 -5.60
CA MET A 1 -6.56 -5.22 -5.39
C MET A 1 -7.28 -6.38 -4.72
N ALA A 2 -7.36 -7.59 -5.29
CA ALA A 2 -8.11 -8.70 -4.67
C ALA A 2 -7.77 -8.96 -3.17
N ARG A 3 -6.48 -9.03 -2.82
CA ARG A 3 -6.04 -9.14 -1.42
C ARG A 3 -6.53 -8.00 -0.52
N TRP A 4 -6.62 -6.78 -1.06
CA TRP A 4 -7.12 -5.63 -0.31
C TRP A 4 -8.62 -5.72 -0.04
N GLY A 5 -9.40 -6.38 -0.91
CA GLY A 5 -10.81 -6.62 -0.64
C GLY A 5 -11.05 -7.52 0.58
N PHE A 6 -10.06 -8.34 0.95
CA PHE A 6 -10.14 -9.24 2.10
C PHE A 6 -9.38 -8.71 3.33
N CYS A 7 -8.08 -8.38 3.18
CA CYS A 7 -7.25 -7.90 4.29
C CYS A 7 -7.40 -6.40 4.59
N GLY A 8 -8.04 -5.65 3.68
CA GLY A 8 -8.10 -4.20 3.70
C GLY A 8 -6.87 -3.50 3.08
N ILE A 9 -7.07 -2.24 2.67
CA ILE A 9 -6.03 -1.40 2.04
C ILE A 9 -5.03 -0.80 3.04
N GLN A 10 -5.41 -0.69 4.31
CA GLN A 10 -4.63 -0.05 5.39
C GLN A 10 -3.32 -0.80 5.72
N GLY A 11 -3.28 -2.11 5.46
CA GLY A 11 -2.14 -2.95 5.80
C GLY A 11 -1.97 -3.20 7.31
N ALA A 12 -0.93 -3.96 7.66
CA ALA A 12 -0.73 -4.45 9.03
C ALA A 12 -0.55 -3.31 10.05
N LEU A 13 0.31 -2.33 9.77
CA LEU A 13 0.63 -1.27 10.73
C LEU A 13 -0.62 -0.46 11.12
N LEU A 14 -1.35 0.07 10.15
CA LEU A 14 -2.55 0.86 10.47
C LEU A 14 -3.69 -0.01 11.04
N SER A 15 -3.70 -1.32 10.79
CA SER A 15 -4.74 -2.19 11.34
C SER A 15 -4.71 -2.30 12.87
N HIS A 16 -3.60 -1.95 13.53
CA HIS A 16 -3.58 -1.85 15.00
C HIS A 16 -4.62 -0.85 15.52
N PHE A 17 -4.82 0.26 14.81
CA PHE A 17 -5.68 1.36 15.23
C PHE A 17 -7.09 1.28 14.66
N LEU A 18 -7.41 0.22 13.90
CA LEU A 18 -8.66 0.11 13.15
C LEU A 18 -9.40 -1.15 13.58
N ARG A 19 -10.64 -0.99 14.01
CA ARG A 19 -11.51 -2.11 14.38
C ARG A 19 -11.83 -3.01 13.19
N ASN A 20 -12.03 -2.42 12.02
CA ASN A 20 -12.41 -3.13 10.79
C ASN A 20 -11.44 -2.79 9.65
N PRO A 21 -11.17 -3.74 8.73
CA PRO A 21 -10.41 -3.45 7.52
C PRO A 21 -11.06 -2.34 6.67
N ILE A 22 -10.23 -1.51 6.03
CA ILE A 22 -10.71 -0.49 5.10
C ILE A 22 -10.81 -1.12 3.72
N CYS A 23 -12.00 -1.11 3.14
CA CYS A 23 -12.26 -1.63 1.79
C CYS A 23 -12.56 -0.48 0.81
N LEU A 24 -12.27 -0.72 -0.46
CA LEU A 24 -12.71 0.19 -1.53
C LEU A 24 -14.20 -0.02 -1.76
N SER A 25 -15.00 1.05 -1.74
CA SER A 25 -16.41 1.01 -2.12
C SER A 25 -16.60 0.98 -3.64
N SER A 26 -15.66 1.57 -4.39
CA SER A 26 -15.73 1.67 -5.84
C SER A 26 -14.35 1.56 -6.50
N VAL A 27 -14.32 1.09 -7.73
CA VAL A 27 -13.16 1.08 -8.62
C VAL A 27 -13.55 1.74 -9.93
N VAL A 28 -12.83 2.81 -10.28
CA VAL A 28 -13.02 3.52 -11.55
C VAL A 28 -11.80 3.26 -12.42
N VAL A 29 -12.02 2.86 -13.66
CA VAL A 29 -10.96 2.72 -14.69
C VAL A 29 -11.30 3.57 -15.90
N ALA A 30 -10.27 3.99 -16.63
CA ALA A 30 -10.40 4.88 -17.78
C ALA A 30 -9.25 4.65 -18.77
N GLY A 31 -9.47 4.97 -20.05
CA GLY A 31 -8.40 5.01 -21.05
C GLY A 31 -7.76 3.65 -21.37
N CYS A 32 -8.51 2.56 -21.19
CA CYS A 32 -8.05 1.20 -21.47
C CYS A 32 -9.21 0.29 -21.93
N PRO A 33 -8.93 -0.86 -22.58
CA PRO A 33 -9.95 -1.86 -22.82
C PRO A 33 -10.63 -2.28 -21.51
N TYR A 34 -11.95 -2.19 -21.47
CA TYR A 34 -12.75 -2.45 -20.28
C TYR A 34 -13.72 -3.60 -20.49
N SER A 35 -13.72 -4.56 -19.56
CA SER A 35 -14.78 -5.54 -19.36
C SER A 35 -15.09 -5.59 -17.88
N LYS A 36 -16.34 -5.31 -17.53
CA LYS A 36 -16.84 -5.35 -16.16
C LYS A 36 -16.68 -6.74 -15.56
N GLU A 37 -16.99 -7.78 -16.34
CA GLU A 37 -16.91 -9.19 -15.97
C GLU A 37 -15.46 -9.61 -15.70
N ALA A 38 -14.52 -9.19 -16.56
CA ALA A 38 -13.11 -9.47 -16.38
C ALA A 38 -12.54 -8.78 -15.12
N LEU A 39 -12.91 -7.52 -14.89
CA LEU A 39 -12.50 -6.77 -13.71
C LEU A 39 -13.09 -7.40 -12.43
N LEU A 40 -14.38 -7.70 -12.43
CA LEU A 40 -15.08 -8.32 -11.30
C LEU A 40 -14.51 -9.71 -10.99
N ARG A 41 -14.20 -10.51 -12.02
CA ARG A 41 -13.47 -11.77 -11.87
C ARG A 41 -12.12 -11.56 -11.21
N ALA A 42 -11.34 -10.58 -11.66
CA ALA A 42 -9.98 -10.34 -11.19
C ALA A 42 -9.90 -9.85 -9.73
N ILE A 43 -10.88 -9.07 -9.26
CA ILE A 43 -10.83 -8.49 -7.91
C ILE A 43 -11.72 -9.20 -6.90
N HIS A 44 -12.73 -9.95 -7.36
CA HIS A 44 -13.74 -10.55 -6.51
C HIS A 44 -14.02 -12.03 -6.82
N TRP A 45 -14.54 -12.38 -8.01
CA TRP A 45 -15.04 -13.76 -8.22
C TRP A 45 -13.97 -14.85 -8.22
N ARG A 46 -12.72 -14.53 -8.57
CA ARG A 46 -11.61 -15.52 -8.48
C ARG A 46 -11.25 -15.91 -7.06
N LEU A 47 -11.71 -15.15 -6.06
CA LEU A 47 -11.45 -15.46 -4.67
C LEU A 47 -12.39 -16.58 -4.23
N PRO A 48 -11.90 -17.56 -3.44
CA PRO A 48 -12.74 -18.52 -2.74
C PRO A 48 -13.84 -17.82 -1.94
N ALA A 49 -15.00 -18.47 -1.80
CA ALA A 49 -16.18 -17.87 -1.16
C ALA A 49 -15.89 -17.29 0.24
N VAL A 50 -15.06 -17.97 1.03
CA VAL A 50 -14.64 -17.52 2.37
C VAL A 50 -13.79 -16.23 2.37
N LEU A 51 -13.15 -15.90 1.25
CA LEU A 51 -12.34 -14.69 1.07
C LEU A 51 -13.08 -13.55 0.37
N ARG A 52 -14.30 -13.82 -0.14
CA ARG A 52 -15.09 -12.80 -0.84
C ARG A 52 -15.79 -11.93 0.19
N ALA A 53 -15.69 -10.62 0.00
CA ALA A 53 -16.59 -9.69 0.65
C ALA A 53 -18.05 -10.06 0.30
N PRO A 54 -19.04 -9.76 1.16
CA PRO A 54 -20.45 -10.00 0.83
C PRO A 54 -20.85 -9.32 -0.49
N GLU A 55 -20.41 -8.07 -0.66
CA GLU A 55 -20.66 -7.27 -1.85
C GLU A 55 -19.33 -6.87 -2.53
N PRO A 56 -19.25 -6.95 -3.87
CA PRO A 56 -18.11 -6.42 -4.60
C PRO A 56 -18.13 -4.88 -4.61
N PRO A 57 -16.97 -4.21 -4.80
CA PRO A 57 -16.96 -2.78 -5.02
C PRO A 57 -17.70 -2.44 -6.32
N GLU A 58 -18.32 -1.26 -6.36
CA GLU A 58 -18.91 -0.72 -7.59
C GLU A 58 -17.84 -0.57 -8.67
N LEU A 59 -18.15 -0.97 -9.90
CA LEU A 59 -17.22 -0.91 -11.02
C LEU A 59 -17.70 0.13 -12.03
N HIS A 60 -16.87 1.15 -12.23
CA HIS A 60 -17.16 2.26 -13.12
C HIS A 60 -16.13 2.35 -14.23
N TYR A 61 -16.58 2.72 -15.43
CA TYR A 61 -15.71 3.10 -16.53
C TYR A 61 -15.91 4.58 -16.82
N SER A 62 -14.84 5.36 -16.74
CA SER A 62 -14.89 6.78 -17.04
C SER A 62 -14.53 7.05 -18.50
N SER A 63 -15.31 7.89 -19.15
CA SER A 63 -15.01 8.46 -20.47
C SER A 63 -13.98 9.60 -20.40
N LEU A 64 -13.61 10.06 -19.20
CA LEU A 64 -12.56 11.06 -19.03
C LEU A 64 -11.20 10.44 -19.32
N VAL A 65 -10.60 10.86 -20.42
CA VAL A 65 -9.26 10.44 -20.82
C VAL A 65 -8.25 11.44 -20.28
N PHE A 66 -7.18 10.94 -19.64
CA PHE A 66 -6.08 11.79 -19.20
C PHE A 66 -5.40 12.43 -20.42
N THR A 67 -5.31 13.76 -20.43
CA THR A 67 -4.83 14.54 -21.60
C THR A 67 -3.42 14.16 -22.04
N HIS A 68 -2.58 13.69 -21.12
CA HIS A 68 -1.22 13.23 -21.41
C HIS A 68 -1.12 11.69 -21.50
N SER A 69 -2.24 11.00 -21.73
CA SER A 69 -2.24 9.53 -21.88
C SER A 69 -1.68 9.09 -23.23
N LYS A 70 -1.35 7.80 -23.32
CA LYS A 70 -0.92 7.16 -24.57
C LYS A 70 -1.93 7.30 -25.72
N GLN A 71 -3.23 7.32 -25.41
CA GLN A 71 -4.28 7.47 -26.41
C GLN A 71 -4.33 8.88 -27.00
N MET A 72 -3.99 9.89 -26.20
CA MET A 72 -4.04 11.31 -26.58
C MET A 72 -2.72 11.83 -27.16
N THR A 73 -1.63 11.08 -27.01
CA THR A 73 -0.31 11.46 -27.52
C THR A 73 -0.15 10.94 -28.95
N SER A 74 -0.35 11.83 -29.93
CA SER A 74 -0.21 11.51 -31.35
C SER A 74 1.24 11.56 -31.82
N GLY A 75 1.60 10.68 -32.75
CA GLY A 75 2.76 10.86 -33.63
C GLY A 75 4.07 10.17 -33.23
N HIS A 76 4.20 9.65 -32.00
CA HIS A 76 5.41 8.92 -31.58
C HIS A 76 5.10 7.70 -30.70
N PRO A 77 5.91 6.63 -30.76
CA PRO A 77 5.82 5.51 -29.84
C PRO A 77 5.97 5.97 -28.39
N VAL A 78 4.92 5.81 -27.59
CA VAL A 78 4.96 6.10 -26.16
C VAL A 78 5.58 4.92 -25.42
N ILE A 79 6.72 5.17 -24.75
CA ILE A 79 7.42 4.20 -23.92
C ILE A 79 7.17 4.48 -22.42
N PRO A 80 7.04 3.44 -21.58
CA PRO A 80 6.97 3.63 -20.13
C PRO A 80 8.25 4.30 -19.62
N CYS A 81 8.10 5.34 -18.80
CA CYS A 81 9.25 5.98 -18.15
C CYS A 81 9.61 5.29 -16.82
N ALA A 82 10.88 5.34 -16.44
CA ALA A 82 11.34 4.84 -15.13
C ALA A 82 10.97 5.78 -13.95
N SER A 83 10.30 6.89 -14.26
CA SER A 83 9.89 7.89 -13.28
C SER A 83 8.46 7.64 -12.79
N SER A 84 8.19 8.04 -11.55
CA SER A 84 6.88 8.01 -10.94
C SER A 84 6.62 9.32 -10.22
N ILE A 85 5.37 9.75 -10.20
CA ILE A 85 4.95 10.94 -9.45
C ILE A 85 4.12 10.46 -8.27
N VAL A 86 4.49 10.92 -7.08
CA VAL A 86 3.76 10.67 -5.84
C VAL A 86 3.32 12.02 -5.30
N SER A 87 2.02 12.22 -5.17
CA SER A 87 1.46 13.41 -4.53
C SER A 87 0.58 13.00 -3.36
N VAL A 88 0.83 13.61 -2.20
CA VAL A 88 0.04 13.39 -0.98
C VAL A 88 -0.76 14.65 -0.69
N GLY A 89 -2.07 14.59 -0.98
CA GLY A 89 -3.00 15.67 -0.65
C GLY A 89 -2.92 15.99 0.85
N ARG A 90 -2.87 17.28 1.20
CA ARG A 90 -2.72 17.84 2.57
C ARG A 90 -1.29 18.12 3.05
N ARG A 91 -0.23 17.78 2.30
CA ARG A 91 1.15 18.24 2.63
C ARG A 91 1.56 19.43 1.78
N LYS A 92 2.02 20.52 2.42
CA LYS A 92 2.74 21.61 1.74
C LYS A 92 4.01 21.01 1.14
N ASN A 93 4.26 21.22 -0.16
CA ASN A 93 5.32 20.54 -0.93
C ASN A 93 5.21 19.00 -0.95
N GLY A 94 3.98 18.46 -0.99
CA GLY A 94 3.70 17.02 -1.02
C GLY A 94 3.90 16.32 -2.36
N LEU A 95 4.55 16.96 -3.34
CA LEU A 95 4.85 16.40 -4.65
C LEU A 95 6.27 15.83 -4.66
N TYR A 96 6.41 14.56 -5.02
CA TYR A 96 7.68 13.86 -5.10
C TYR A 96 7.80 13.14 -6.44
N ILE A 97 8.97 13.25 -7.05
CA ILE A 97 9.30 12.50 -8.26
C ILE A 97 10.26 11.38 -7.86
N GLY A 98 9.91 10.15 -8.19
CA GLY A 98 10.70 8.96 -7.93
C GLY A 98 11.30 8.39 -9.21
N VAL A 99 12.58 8.02 -9.19
CA VAL A 99 13.28 7.33 -10.26
C VAL A 99 13.93 6.07 -9.68
N ASN A 100 13.59 4.90 -10.20
CA ASN A 100 14.10 3.61 -9.71
C ASN A 100 13.94 3.41 -8.18
N GLY A 101 12.85 3.94 -7.60
CA GLY A 101 12.55 3.81 -6.16
C GLY A 101 13.18 4.88 -5.25
N TYR A 102 13.97 5.80 -5.79
CA TYR A 102 14.58 6.92 -5.04
C TYR A 102 14.02 8.26 -5.50
N LYS A 103 14.16 9.31 -4.68
CA LYS A 103 13.84 10.68 -5.12
C LYS A 103 14.68 11.07 -6.33
N GLN A 104 14.07 11.80 -7.27
CA GLN A 104 14.77 12.34 -8.44
C GLN A 104 15.90 13.28 -7.99
N GLY A 105 17.03 13.24 -8.70
CA GLY A 105 18.20 14.09 -8.41
C GLY A 105 19.13 13.58 -7.32
N VAL A 106 18.82 12.43 -6.70
CA VAL A 106 19.69 11.79 -5.71
C VAL A 106 20.97 11.29 -6.38
N THR A 107 22.12 11.69 -5.83
CA THR A 107 23.43 11.22 -6.28
C THR A 107 23.76 9.85 -5.70
N ARG A 108 24.67 9.10 -6.34
CA ARG A 108 25.16 7.81 -5.82
C ARG A 108 25.68 7.91 -4.39
N LYS A 109 26.34 9.02 -4.05
CA LYS A 109 26.87 9.29 -2.69
C LYS A 109 25.77 9.40 -1.62
N ASN A 110 24.55 9.75 -2.02
CA ASN A 110 23.44 10.02 -1.14
C ASN A 110 22.35 8.94 -1.17
N ILE A 111 22.51 7.89 -1.97
CA ILE A 111 21.45 6.89 -2.23
C ILE A 111 21.00 6.13 -0.97
N GLU A 112 21.91 5.94 -0.01
CA GLU A 112 21.63 5.27 1.27
C GLU A 112 21.15 6.24 2.36
N ARG A 113 21.15 7.54 2.09
CA ARG A 113 20.79 8.58 3.06
C ARG A 113 19.28 8.85 3.08
N PRO A 114 18.72 9.40 4.18
CA PRO A 114 17.31 9.77 4.25
C PRO A 114 16.85 10.69 3.11
N VAL A 115 17.74 11.54 2.60
CA VAL A 115 17.46 12.47 1.49
C VAL A 115 17.01 11.74 0.21
N ALA A 116 17.37 10.46 0.06
CA ALA A 116 17.02 9.64 -1.09
C ALA A 116 15.64 8.99 -1.02
N ARG A 117 15.05 8.93 0.18
CA ARG A 117 13.84 8.13 0.44
C ARG A 117 12.59 8.83 -0.09
N LEU A 118 11.78 8.09 -0.83
CA LEU A 118 10.40 8.49 -1.15
C LEU A 118 9.50 8.39 0.09
N PRO A 119 8.50 9.27 0.25
CA PRO A 119 7.62 9.28 1.42
C PRO A 119 6.77 8.01 1.58
N VAL A 120 6.62 7.23 0.50
CA VAL A 120 5.85 5.98 0.45
C VAL A 120 6.72 4.74 0.66
N CYS A 121 8.01 4.90 0.91
CA CYS A 121 8.89 3.77 1.21
C CYS A 121 8.59 3.22 2.62
N ARG A 122 8.93 1.95 2.86
CA ARG A 122 8.62 1.28 4.13
C ARG A 122 9.17 2.01 5.36
N ARG A 123 10.39 2.56 5.25
CA ARG A 123 11.03 3.30 6.35
C ARG A 123 10.26 4.55 6.71
N GLU A 124 9.87 5.37 5.71
CA GLU A 124 9.12 6.61 5.94
C GLU A 124 7.69 6.34 6.46
N LEU A 125 7.03 5.29 5.97
CA LEU A 125 5.72 4.87 6.49
C LEU A 125 5.82 4.35 7.93
N PHE A 126 6.90 3.64 8.26
CA PHE A 126 7.11 3.14 9.62
C PHE A 126 7.41 4.26 10.61
N LEU A 127 8.19 5.27 10.20
CA LEU A 127 8.42 6.48 11.00
C LEU A 127 7.10 7.20 11.31
N GLN A 128 6.21 7.37 10.33
CA GLN A 128 4.89 7.98 10.55
C GLN A 128 4.01 7.15 11.48
N PHE A 129 4.05 5.82 11.36
CA PHE A 129 3.34 4.93 12.29
C PHE A 129 3.86 5.09 13.73
N HIS A 130 5.16 5.22 13.91
CA HIS A 130 5.75 5.40 15.24
C HIS A 130 5.46 6.76 15.83
N GLU A 131 5.50 7.83 15.02
CA GLU A 131 5.07 9.16 15.42
C GLU A 131 3.61 9.14 15.91
N LEU A 132 2.71 8.47 15.18
CA LEU A 132 1.33 8.27 15.61
C LEU A 132 1.24 7.52 16.94
N LYS A 133 2.01 6.43 17.12
CA LYS A 133 2.06 5.68 18.38
C LYS A 133 2.53 6.57 19.55
N GLN A 134 3.52 7.42 19.35
CA GLN A 134 4.07 8.32 20.38
C GLN A 134 3.12 9.46 20.77
N GLN A 135 2.18 9.83 19.89
CA GLN A 135 1.18 10.86 20.17
C GLN A 135 0.01 10.36 21.03
N LEU A 136 -0.12 9.04 21.19
CA LEU A 136 -1.19 8.41 21.98
C LEU A 136 -0.67 8.08 23.38
N SER A 137 -1.51 8.32 24.39
CA SER A 137 -1.22 7.86 25.74
C SER A 137 -1.38 6.34 25.85
N ASP A 138 -0.78 5.74 26.87
CA ASP A 138 -0.77 4.28 27.05
C ASP A 138 -2.18 3.69 27.14
N ASP A 139 -3.14 4.40 27.73
CA ASP A 139 -4.55 4.03 27.78
C ASP A 139 -5.25 4.10 26.42
N GLN A 140 -4.79 4.95 25.51
CA GLN A 140 -5.32 5.07 24.15
C GLN A 140 -4.70 4.05 23.17
N LEU A 141 -3.56 3.45 23.51
CA LEU A 141 -2.91 2.48 22.64
C LEU A 141 -3.74 1.18 22.50
N PRO A 142 -3.88 0.64 21.28
CA PRO A 142 -4.49 -0.68 21.08
C PRO A 142 -3.76 -1.77 21.90
N ALA A 143 -4.49 -2.80 22.34
CA ALA A 143 -3.93 -3.91 23.13
C ALA A 143 -2.74 -4.61 22.45
N SER A 144 -2.72 -4.66 21.12
CA SER A 144 -1.60 -5.19 20.32
C SER A 144 -0.30 -4.36 20.40
N LEU A 145 -0.35 -3.15 20.96
CA LEU A 145 0.77 -2.23 21.10
C LEU A 145 1.06 -1.86 22.57
N ARG A 146 0.01 -1.80 23.41
CA ARG A 146 0.12 -1.42 24.82
C ARG A 146 0.98 -2.42 25.60
N GLY A 147 2.02 -1.92 26.26
CA GLY A 147 2.96 -2.73 27.05
C GLY A 147 3.77 -3.73 26.24
N GLN A 148 3.79 -3.62 24.90
CA GLN A 148 4.56 -4.51 24.03
C GLN A 148 5.92 -3.89 23.72
N ASP A 149 6.98 -4.68 23.88
CA ASP A 149 8.36 -4.30 23.56
C ASP A 149 8.71 -4.65 22.11
N LEU A 150 8.03 -4.00 21.16
CA LEU A 150 8.25 -4.21 19.72
C LEU A 150 9.32 -3.24 19.20
N GLN A 151 10.33 -3.74 18.51
CA GLN A 151 11.51 -2.96 18.11
C GLN A 151 11.61 -2.79 16.58
N SER A 152 11.32 -3.85 15.84
CA SER A 152 11.50 -3.90 14.39
C SER A 152 10.19 -3.73 13.61
N TYR A 153 10.31 -3.24 12.38
CA TYR A 153 9.19 -3.15 11.44
C TYR A 153 8.46 -4.49 11.24
N ALA A 154 9.19 -5.61 11.29
CA ALA A 154 8.61 -6.95 11.23
C ALA A 154 7.76 -7.27 12.47
N GLU A 155 8.26 -6.99 13.67
CA GLU A 155 7.56 -7.23 14.94
C GLU A 155 6.27 -6.43 15.04
N PHE A 156 6.32 -5.13 14.74
CA PHE A 156 5.11 -4.31 14.67
C PHE A 156 4.09 -4.91 13.70
N LYS A 157 4.52 -5.32 12.51
CA LYS A 157 3.59 -5.97 11.58
C LYS A 157 3.02 -7.28 12.11
N LEU A 158 3.81 -8.08 12.82
CA LEU A 158 3.38 -9.37 13.37
C LEU A 158 2.40 -9.20 14.54
N GLY A 159 2.55 -8.15 15.35
CA GLY A 159 1.64 -7.81 16.44
C GLY A 159 0.21 -7.46 15.98
N ALA A 160 0.02 -7.15 14.70
CA ALA A 160 -1.31 -6.95 14.11
C ALA A 160 -2.03 -8.29 13.86
N HIS A 161 -2.38 -9.00 14.94
CA HIS A 161 -2.83 -10.40 14.90
C HIS A 161 -4.01 -10.67 13.96
N ASP A 162 -5.08 -9.86 14.03
CA ASP A 162 -6.26 -10.05 13.17
C ASP A 162 -5.95 -9.87 11.69
N TYR A 163 -5.11 -8.89 11.37
CA TYR A 163 -4.61 -8.69 10.02
C TYR A 163 -3.72 -9.86 9.57
N GLN A 164 -2.84 -10.37 10.44
CA GLN A 164 -1.98 -11.51 10.11
C GLN A 164 -2.78 -12.79 9.92
N LYS A 165 -3.82 -13.03 10.73
CA LYS A 165 -4.76 -14.14 10.55
C LYS A 165 -5.42 -14.08 9.17
N SER A 166 -5.97 -12.92 8.82
CA SER A 166 -6.56 -12.68 7.50
C SER A 166 -5.53 -12.86 6.37
N ARG A 167 -4.32 -12.32 6.56
CA ARG A 167 -3.24 -12.45 5.58
C ARG A 167 -2.84 -13.92 5.40
N LEU A 168 -2.71 -14.70 6.47
CA LEU A 168 -2.34 -16.10 6.42
C LEU A 168 -3.41 -16.92 5.72
N GLU A 169 -4.68 -16.73 6.08
CA GLU A 169 -5.82 -17.39 5.43
C GLU A 169 -5.85 -17.09 3.92
N PHE A 170 -5.59 -15.82 3.55
CA PHE A 170 -5.47 -15.44 2.15
C PHE A 170 -4.35 -16.21 1.42
N HIS A 171 -3.13 -16.30 1.98
CA HIS A 171 -2.02 -16.99 1.32
C HIS A 171 -2.22 -18.51 1.28
N LYS A 172 -2.86 -19.09 2.30
CA LYS A 172 -3.22 -20.50 2.35
C LYS A 172 -4.12 -20.88 1.17
N LEU A 173 -5.15 -20.07 0.91
CA LEU A 173 -6.13 -20.32 -0.14
C LEU A 173 -5.68 -19.81 -1.52
N MET A 174 -4.73 -18.87 -1.55
CA MET A 174 -4.12 -18.34 -2.78
C MET A 174 -2.65 -18.74 -2.84
N SER A 175 -2.37 -20.06 -2.89
CA SER A 175 -1.03 -20.64 -2.76
C SER A 175 0.01 -20.15 -3.78
N GLY A 176 -0.44 -19.67 -4.96
CA GLY A 176 0.43 -19.04 -5.96
C GLY A 176 0.88 -17.61 -5.64
N TRP A 177 0.47 -17.05 -4.49
CA TRP A 177 0.81 -15.67 -4.13
C TRP A 177 2.24 -15.56 -3.61
N THR A 178 3.07 -14.79 -4.30
CA THR A 178 4.49 -14.64 -3.93
C THR A 178 4.67 -13.86 -2.63
N THR A 179 5.65 -14.28 -1.85
CA THR A 179 6.13 -13.59 -0.66
C THR A 179 7.49 -12.95 -0.93
N LYS A 180 7.77 -11.86 -0.21
CA LYS A 180 9.10 -11.23 -0.26
C LYS A 180 9.95 -11.79 0.88
N SER A 181 11.28 -11.77 0.71
CA SER A 181 12.21 -12.16 1.79
C SER A 181 11.86 -11.40 3.09
N PRO A 182 11.83 -12.11 4.24
CA PRO A 182 11.71 -11.50 5.57
C PRO A 182 12.76 -10.41 5.83
N ASP A 183 13.97 -10.55 5.30
CA ASP A 183 15.09 -9.62 5.53
C ASP A 183 14.76 -8.17 5.14
N LEU A 184 13.89 -7.98 4.15
CA LEU A 184 13.43 -6.67 3.71
C LEU A 184 12.51 -5.97 4.74
N GLN A 185 12.22 -6.63 5.87
CA GLN A 185 11.41 -6.15 6.98
C GLN A 185 12.18 -6.12 8.30
N SER A 186 13.41 -6.64 8.32
CA SER A 186 14.28 -6.73 9.50
C SER A 186 15.04 -5.41 9.72
N PHE A 187 14.31 -4.33 10.03
CA PHE A 187 14.91 -3.05 10.40
C PHE A 187 14.11 -2.37 11.51
N ALA A 188 14.80 -1.69 12.42
CA ALA A 188 14.22 -0.89 13.48
C ALA A 188 14.23 0.60 13.11
N ILE A 189 13.57 1.40 13.95
CA ILE A 189 13.78 2.85 13.93
C ILE A 189 15.13 3.09 14.60
N GLN A 190 16.11 3.56 13.82
CA GLN A 190 17.31 4.12 14.42
C GLN A 190 16.89 5.46 15.03
N GLU A 191 17.10 5.60 16.34
CA GLU A 191 17.16 6.92 16.98
C GLU A 191 18.20 7.74 16.22
N VAL A 192 17.80 8.93 15.77
CA VAL A 192 18.68 9.87 15.07
C VAL A 192 19.45 10.67 16.10
#